data_AF-A0A9E1P1S5-F1
#
_entry.id   AF-A0A9E1P1S5-F1
#
_cell.length_a   1.000
_cell.length_b   1.000
_cell.length_c   1.000
_cell.angle_alpha   90.00
_cell.angle_beta   90.00
_cell.angle_gamma   90.00
#
_symmetry.space_group_name_H-M   'P 1'
#
loop_
_entity.id
_entity.type
_entity.pdbx_description
1 polymer ?
#
loop_
_entity_poly.entity_id
_entity_poly.type
_entity_poly.pdbx_seq_one_letter_code
_entity_poly.pdbx_strand_id
1 'polypeptide(L)'
;MIAFHRLIIPLLFSSALFADADSSAVNERIFVPKAELEAHWKVNCTGSWAGLVALLGETSVEACAISPHLHRELRLCSFIYQTPGEESAHKCPDYRGATGILDSNAGDKACTALIMYLQQQTSCGPGA
;
A
#
# COMPACT_ATOMS: atom_id res chain seq x y z
N MET A 1 -19.35 -61.66 8.90
CA MET A 1 -19.48 -60.35 8.24
C MET A 1 -18.64 -59.37 9.06
N ILE A 2 -17.51 -58.85 8.59
CA ILE A 2 -17.39 -57.76 7.61
C ILE A 2 -16.08 -57.95 6.82
N ALA A 3 -16.18 -57.87 5.49
CA ALA A 3 -15.05 -57.98 4.57
C ALA A 3 -14.30 -56.65 4.48
N PHE A 4 -13.00 -56.66 4.78
CA PHE A 4 -12.11 -55.54 4.46
C PHE A 4 -11.48 -55.83 3.09
N HIS A 5 -12.01 -55.19 2.05
CA HIS A 5 -11.32 -55.01 0.77
C HIS A 5 -11.07 -53.52 0.60
N ARG A 6 -9.83 -53.09 0.85
CA ARG A 6 -9.34 -51.80 0.36
C ARG A 6 -8.28 -52.09 -0.68
N LEU A 7 -8.69 -51.96 -1.94
CA LEU A 7 -7.86 -51.88 -3.12
C LEU A 7 -6.75 -50.83 -2.91
N ILE A 8 -5.50 -51.26 -3.02
CA ILE A 8 -4.35 -50.37 -3.19
C ILE A 8 -4.22 -50.12 -4.69
N ILE A 9 -4.57 -48.91 -5.13
CA ILE A 9 -4.39 -48.47 -6.52
C ILE A 9 -2.92 -48.04 -6.68
N PRO A 10 -2.12 -48.66 -7.56
CA PRO A 10 -0.78 -48.18 -7.84
C PRO A 10 -0.87 -47.02 -8.84
N LEU A 11 -0.52 -45.80 -8.40
CA LEU A 11 -0.32 -44.68 -9.32
C LEU A 11 1.05 -44.83 -10.00
N LEU A 12 1.01 -45.43 -11.19
CA LEU A 12 2.08 -45.42 -12.18
C LEU A 12 2.32 -43.98 -12.65
N PHE A 13 3.36 -43.32 -12.15
CA PHE A 13 3.89 -42.09 -12.76
C PHE A 13 4.88 -42.47 -13.86
N SER A 14 4.37 -42.66 -15.08
CA SER A 14 5.18 -42.61 -16.30
C SER A 14 4.70 -41.43 -17.13
N SER A 15 5.48 -40.35 -17.15
CA SER A 15 5.52 -39.37 -18.24
C SER A 15 6.80 -38.55 -18.09
N ALA A 16 7.82 -38.99 -18.83
CA ALA A 16 8.89 -38.11 -19.30
C ALA A 16 8.35 -37.19 -20.42
N LEU A 17 9.10 -36.12 -20.72
CA LEU A 17 8.92 -35.09 -21.77
C LEU A 17 8.03 -33.91 -21.31
N PHE A 18 8.42 -32.63 -21.34
CA PHE A 18 9.32 -31.93 -22.26
C PHE A 18 10.15 -30.85 -21.54
N ALA A 19 11.44 -30.77 -21.90
CA ALA A 19 12.23 -29.56 -21.77
C ALA A 19 12.01 -28.70 -23.03
N ASP A 20 12.29 -27.40 -22.89
CA ASP A 20 12.35 -26.37 -23.92
C ASP A 20 11.02 -25.76 -24.41
N ALA A 21 10.68 -24.64 -23.79
CA ALA A 21 10.09 -23.52 -24.51
C ALA A 21 10.64 -22.24 -23.88
N ASP A 22 11.65 -21.69 -24.55
CA ASP A 22 12.13 -20.32 -24.51
C ASP A 22 10.94 -19.33 -24.50
N SER A 23 10.42 -19.04 -23.31
CA SER A 23 9.42 -18.01 -23.11
C SER A 23 10.17 -16.75 -22.74
N SER A 24 10.38 -15.90 -23.74
CA SER A 24 10.58 -14.47 -23.52
C SER A 24 9.45 -14.00 -22.62
N ALA A 25 9.75 -13.90 -21.32
CA ALA A 25 8.79 -13.48 -20.32
C ALA A 25 8.48 -12.01 -20.57
N VAL A 26 7.47 -11.76 -21.41
CA VAL A 26 6.89 -10.44 -21.60
C VAL A 26 6.34 -10.05 -20.23
N ASN A 27 7.03 -9.16 -19.52
CA ASN A 27 6.55 -8.62 -18.26
C ASN A 27 5.43 -7.62 -18.57
N GLU A 28 4.31 -8.12 -19.10
CA GLU A 28 3.09 -7.36 -19.29
C GLU A 28 2.58 -6.96 -17.91
N ARG A 29 2.93 -5.75 -17.49
CA ARG A 29 2.34 -5.15 -16.30
C ARG A 29 0.89 -4.82 -16.65
N ILE A 30 -0.04 -5.65 -16.16
CA ILE A 30 -1.47 -5.39 -16.24
C ILE A 30 -1.71 -4.04 -15.56
N PHE A 31 -2.21 -3.07 -16.31
CA PHE A 31 -2.65 -1.81 -15.75
C PHE A 31 -3.92 -2.06 -14.95
N VAL A 32 -3.87 -1.78 -13.64
CA VAL A 32 -5.04 -1.80 -12.75
C VAL A 32 -5.36 -0.36 -12.38
N PRO A 33 -6.58 0.14 -12.65
CA PRO A 33 -6.99 1.48 -12.25
C PRO A 33 -6.85 1.69 -10.74
N LYS A 34 -6.46 2.90 -10.34
CA LYS A 34 -6.26 3.26 -8.92
C LYS A 34 -7.52 3.04 -8.07
N ALA A 35 -8.69 3.38 -8.61
CA ALA A 35 -9.97 3.18 -7.93
C ALA A 35 -10.26 1.68 -7.63
N GLU A 36 -9.84 0.78 -8.53
CA GLU A 36 -9.98 -0.66 -8.30
C GLU A 36 -9.02 -1.15 -7.21
N LEU A 37 -7.80 -0.60 -7.15
CA LEU A 37 -6.84 -0.89 -6.08
C LEU A 37 -7.36 -0.39 -4.72
N GLU A 38 -7.94 0.81 -4.66
CA GLU A 38 -8.56 1.34 -3.44
C GLU A 38 -9.71 0.45 -2.97
N ALA A 39 -10.59 0.04 -3.88
CA ALA A 39 -11.70 -0.88 -3.57
C ALA A 39 -11.19 -2.26 -3.11
N HIS A 40 -10.17 -2.80 -3.79
CA HIS A 40 -9.58 -4.10 -3.47
C HIS A 40 -8.93 -4.11 -2.08
N TRP A 41 -8.19 -3.06 -1.73
CA TRP A 41 -7.54 -2.92 -0.43
C TRP A 41 -8.45 -2.33 0.66
N LYS A 42 -9.67 -1.92 0.29
CA LYS A 42 -10.66 -1.29 1.17
C LYS A 42 -10.10 -0.05 1.86
N VAL A 43 -9.43 0.80 1.10
CA VAL A 43 -8.86 2.07 1.57
C VAL A 43 -9.54 3.23 0.86
N ASN A 44 -9.67 4.36 1.56
CA ASN A 44 -10.08 5.63 0.96
C ASN A 44 -8.90 6.60 1.05
N CYS A 45 -8.14 6.73 -0.04
CA CYS A 45 -6.88 7.47 0.00
C CYS A 45 -7.08 8.96 0.16
N THR A 46 -8.11 9.51 -0.47
CA THR A 46 -8.48 10.92 -0.33
C THR A 46 -8.93 11.20 1.11
N GLY A 47 -9.78 10.33 1.68
CA GLY A 47 -10.24 10.44 3.05
C GLY A 47 -9.12 10.31 4.09
N SER A 48 -8.18 9.39 3.87
CA SER A 48 -7.01 9.21 4.73
C SER A 48 -6.12 10.45 4.74
N TRP A 49 -5.90 11.06 3.58
CA TRP A 49 -5.13 12.32 3.50
C TRP A 49 -5.87 13.47 4.19
N ALA A 50 -7.16 13.62 3.94
CA ALA A 50 -7.97 14.65 4.59
C ALA A 50 -7.98 14.48 6.12
N GLY A 51 -8.08 13.23 6.61
CA GLY A 51 -8.00 12.92 8.04
C GLY A 51 -6.64 13.26 8.66
N LEU A 52 -5.54 13.00 7.93
CA LEU A 52 -4.20 13.42 8.35
C LEU A 52 -4.09 14.95 8.46
N VAL A 53 -4.55 15.68 7.44
CA VAL A 53 -4.50 17.15 7.41
C VAL A 53 -5.36 17.75 8.53
N ALA A 54 -6.58 17.24 8.73
CA ALA A 54 -7.48 17.70 9.79
C ALA A 54 -6.88 17.48 11.18
N LEU A 55 -6.35 16.29 11.45
CA LEU A 55 -5.71 15.95 12.72
C LEU A 55 -4.56 16.91 13.04
N LEU A 56 -3.74 17.26 12.05
CA LEU A 56 -2.59 18.13 12.25
C LEU A 56 -2.96 19.63 12.27
N GLY A 57 -4.15 20.00 11.78
CA GLY A 57 -4.68 21.36 11.86
C GLY A 57 -5.35 21.67 13.20
N GLU A 58 -5.93 20.67 13.87
CA GLU A 58 -6.66 20.84 15.14
C GLU A 58 -5.80 20.60 16.38
N THR A 59 -4.68 19.90 16.25
CA THR A 59 -3.97 19.33 17.40
C THR A 59 -2.66 20.06 17.68
N SER A 60 -2.43 20.44 18.94
CA SER A 60 -1.09 20.83 19.40
C SER A 60 -0.14 19.64 19.32
N VAL A 61 1.16 19.87 19.14
CA VAL A 61 2.18 18.80 18.99
C VAL A 61 2.08 17.73 20.08
N GLU A 62 1.67 18.11 21.30
CA GLU A 62 1.55 17.26 22.49
C GLU A 62 0.33 16.32 22.49
N ALA A 63 -0.66 16.52 21.61
CA ALA A 63 -1.89 15.71 21.56
C ALA A 63 -2.03 14.90 20.26
N CYS A 64 -1.07 15.02 19.34
CA CYS A 64 -1.15 14.39 18.04
C CYS A 64 -0.91 12.87 18.17
N ALA A 65 -2.00 12.11 18.07
CA ALA A 65 -1.99 10.65 18.11
C ALA A 65 -2.39 10.10 16.74
N ILE A 66 -1.41 9.87 15.87
CA ILE A 66 -1.65 9.20 14.59
C ILE A 66 -2.00 7.74 14.88
N SER A 67 -3.20 7.32 14.52
CA SER A 67 -3.61 5.93 14.72
C SER A 67 -2.81 4.98 13.82
N PRO A 68 -2.49 3.75 14.28
CA PRO A 68 -1.85 2.75 13.43
C PRO A 68 -2.66 2.41 12.17
N HIS A 69 -3.99 2.54 12.24
CA HIS A 69 -4.89 2.37 11.10
C HIS A 69 -4.62 3.43 10.03
N LEU A 70 -4.62 4.71 10.40
CA LEU A 70 -4.36 5.81 9.48
C LEU A 70 -2.97 5.69 8.85
N HIS A 71 -1.95 5.36 9.65
CA HIS A 71 -0.60 5.12 9.11
C HIS A 71 -0.60 3.98 8.07
N ARG A 72 -1.28 2.86 8.35
CA ARG A 72 -1.40 1.75 7.39
C ARG A 72 -2.10 2.18 6.09
N GLU A 73 -3.19 2.93 6.17
CA GLU A 73 -3.92 3.40 4.99
C GLU A 73 -3.05 4.32 4.14
N LEU A 74 -2.38 5.30 4.74
CA LEU A 74 -1.44 6.17 4.03
C LEU A 74 -0.34 5.39 3.32
N ARG A 75 0.17 4.32 3.95
CA ARG A 75 1.17 3.45 3.33
C ARG A 75 0.63 2.74 2.09
N LEU A 76 -0.59 2.19 2.16
CA LEU A 76 -1.24 1.59 1.01
C LEU A 76 -1.46 2.61 -0.11
N CYS A 77 -1.88 3.82 0.24
CA CYS A 77 -2.06 4.90 -0.72
C CYS A 77 -0.77 5.31 -1.43
N SER A 78 0.38 5.23 -0.75
CA SER A 78 1.67 5.44 -1.41
C SER A 78 1.94 4.41 -2.52
N PHE A 79 1.55 3.14 -2.33
CA PHE A 79 1.69 2.12 -3.39
C PHE A 79 0.73 2.35 -4.57
N ILE A 80 -0.50 2.83 -4.31
CA ILE A 80 -1.51 3.09 -5.34
C ILE A 80 -1.15 4.32 -6.18
N TYR A 81 -0.77 5.43 -5.53
CA TYR A 81 -0.63 6.73 -6.19
C TYR A 81 0.80 7.11 -6.55
N GLN A 82 1.79 6.47 -5.92
CA GLN A 82 3.20 6.81 -6.06
C GLN A 82 4.02 5.51 -6.10
N THR A 83 3.88 4.74 -7.18
CA THR A 83 4.50 3.42 -7.32
C THR A 83 6.04 3.53 -7.29
N PRO A 84 6.77 2.57 -6.69
CA PRO A 84 8.23 2.56 -6.70
C PRO A 84 8.81 2.59 -8.12
N GLY A 85 9.78 3.48 -8.35
CA GLY A 85 10.43 3.65 -9.64
C GLY A 85 9.80 4.72 -10.56
N GLU A 86 8.62 5.25 -10.22
CA GLU A 86 8.15 6.50 -10.86
C GLU A 86 8.93 7.69 -10.30
N GLU A 87 9.47 8.54 -11.18
CA GLU A 87 9.92 9.89 -10.83
C GLU A 87 8.72 10.69 -10.33
N SER A 88 8.52 10.62 -9.03
CA SER A 88 7.42 11.25 -8.33
C SER A 88 7.91 12.60 -7.82
N ALA A 89 8.11 13.53 -8.76
CA ALA A 89 8.14 14.95 -8.41
C ALA A 89 6.87 15.22 -7.59
N HIS A 90 7.06 15.74 -6.37
CA HIS A 90 6.09 15.88 -5.28
C HIS A 90 4.63 15.94 -5.75
N LYS A 91 4.01 14.76 -5.91
CA LYS A 91 2.60 14.65 -6.31
C LYS A 91 1.80 14.95 -5.06
N CYS A 92 0.95 15.96 -5.11
CA CYS A 92 -0.07 16.20 -4.10
C CYS A 92 -1.23 15.24 -4.37
N PRO A 93 -1.70 14.45 -3.39
CA PRO A 93 -1.15 14.25 -2.04
C PRO A 93 0.13 13.41 -1.98
N ASP A 94 1.09 13.78 -1.11
CA ASP A 94 2.37 13.06 -0.98
C ASP A 94 2.33 11.99 0.12
N TYR A 95 1.67 10.87 -0.19
CA TYR A 95 1.53 9.73 0.71
C TYR A 95 2.89 9.12 1.13
N ARG A 96 3.86 9.07 0.22
CA ARG A 96 5.18 8.48 0.44
C ARG A 96 5.99 9.34 1.41
N GLY A 97 6.02 10.66 1.22
CA GLY A 97 6.73 11.52 2.16
C GLY A 97 6.10 11.52 3.55
N ALA A 98 4.76 11.57 3.64
CA ALA A 98 4.07 11.47 4.93
C ALA A 98 4.35 10.14 5.66
N THR A 99 4.28 9.02 4.95
CA THR A 99 4.57 7.69 5.53
C THR A 99 6.04 7.52 5.89
N GLY A 100 6.97 8.06 5.10
CA GLY A 100 8.39 8.09 5.44
C GLY A 100 8.68 8.82 6.75
N ILE A 101 7.96 9.91 7.04
CA ILE A 101 8.06 10.63 8.32
C ILE A 101 7.51 9.77 9.46
N LEU A 102 6.34 9.15 9.26
CA LEU A 102 5.72 8.26 10.25
C LEU A 102 6.54 6.99 10.54
N ASP A 103 7.30 6.51 9.56
CA ASP A 103 8.19 5.36 9.73
C ASP A 103 9.49 5.72 10.45
N SER A 104 9.98 6.93 10.22
CA SER A 104 11.27 7.39 10.77
C SER A 104 11.13 8.01 12.18
N ASN A 105 9.92 8.32 12.61
CA ASN A 105 9.65 9.03 13.86
C ASN A 105 8.49 8.37 14.61
N ALA A 106 8.49 8.48 15.94
CA ALA A 106 7.40 7.99 16.78
C ALA A 106 6.86 9.13 17.67
N GLY A 107 5.58 9.04 18.02
CA GLY A 107 4.90 10.00 18.90
C GLY A 107 5.05 11.46 18.44
N ASP A 108 5.30 12.35 19.38
CA ASP A 108 5.35 13.81 19.18
C ASP A 108 6.36 14.26 18.12
N LYS A 109 7.46 13.50 17.94
CA LYS A 109 8.46 13.77 16.89
C LYS A 109 7.87 13.59 15.49
N ALA A 110 7.06 12.54 15.30
CA ALA A 110 6.40 12.29 14.03
C ALA A 110 5.41 13.41 13.72
N CYS A 111 4.68 13.86 14.73
CA CYS A 111 3.71 14.94 14.61
C CYS A 111 4.37 16.28 14.28
N THR A 112 5.44 16.65 14.99
CA THR A 112 6.20 17.87 14.68
C THR A 112 6.72 17.85 13.25
N ALA A 113 7.33 16.73 12.84
CA ALA A 113 7.87 16.57 11.50
C ALA A 113 6.77 16.62 10.42
N LEU A 114 5.61 15.98 10.66
CA LEU A 114 4.47 16.01 9.75
C LEU A 114 3.86 17.41 9.62
N ILE A 115 3.71 18.16 10.72
CA ILE A 115 3.21 19.54 10.68
C ILE A 115 4.14 20.40 9.82
N MET A 116 5.44 20.37 10.11
CA MET A 116 6.43 21.13 9.34
C MET A 116 6.42 20.73 7.86
N TYR A 117 6.29 19.43 7.58
CA TYR A 117 6.25 18.90 6.23
C TYR A 117 4.99 19.33 5.47
N LEU A 118 3.80 19.20 6.05
CA LEU A 118 2.55 19.59 5.40
C LEU A 118 2.45 21.12 5.22
N GLN A 119 3.01 21.92 6.12
CA GLN A 119 3.14 23.37 5.94
C GLN A 119 4.02 23.73 4.73
N GLN A 120 5.03 22.92 4.42
CA GLN A 120 5.83 23.11 3.20
C GLN A 120 5.08 22.66 1.94
N GLN A 121 4.02 21.87 2.08
CA GLN A 121 3.14 21.43 1.00
C GLN A 121 1.93 22.36 0.78
N THR A 122 2.04 23.64 1.09
CA THR A 122 0.97 24.67 0.94
C THR A 122 0.38 24.80 -0.47
N SER A 123 0.97 24.17 -1.48
CA SER A 123 0.43 24.06 -2.84
C SER A 123 -0.56 22.89 -3.04
N CYS A 124 -0.64 21.95 -2.10
CA CYS A 124 -1.58 20.83 -2.15
C CYS A 124 -2.95 21.30 -1.63
N GLY A 125 -3.78 21.88 -2.50
CA GLY A 125 -5.16 22.18 -2.17
C GLY A 125 -5.96 20.91 -1.79
N PRO A 126 -7.12 21.04 -1.13
CA PRO A 126 -7.96 19.90 -0.80
C PRO A 126 -8.57 19.31 -2.09
N GLY A 127 -7.92 18.28 -2.64
CA GLY A 127 -8.45 17.47 -3.76
C GLY A 127 -7.82 17.73 -5.12
N ALA A 128 -6.50 17.53 -5.25
CA ALA A 128 -5.88 17.29 -6.55
C ALA A 128 -5.83 15.79 -6.87
#